data_AF-A0A8B9T1Y0-F1
#
_entry.id   AF-A0A8B9T1Y0-F1
#
_cell.length_a   1.000
_cell.length_b   1.000
_cell.length_c   1.000
_cell.angle_alpha   90.00
_cell.angle_beta   90.00
_cell.angle_gamma   90.00
#
_symmetry.space_group_name_H-M   'P 1'
#
loop_
_entity.id
_entity.type
_entity.pdbx_description
1 polymer ?
#
loop_
_entity_poly.entity_id
_entity_poly.type
_entity_poly.pdbx_seq_one_letter_code
_entity_poly.pdbx_strand_id
1 'polypeptide(L)'
;MYQTQAAAYVQEPKVAEVAPPISYGDFEKEYEKEQALIRKKMAKDTVVVRTFVEDEVCLPLHEFHISSFEERLIKEIELRIIKTTLDELLEEDGEEMMVDISESEAIEAGFDLRLKNYRSFEGTGVTFHCKTTGYPLPKIAWYKDGKRIRHGERYHMEVLQDGSASLRLPVVLPEDEGIYTVFASNMKGNAICSAKLYVEPVAPTGNSRSISPRSPSRSPARSSPSRSPARRLEETDEGQLERLYKPVFVLKPTSFKCSQGQTARFDLKVVGRPMPETYWFHNGQQVVNDYTHKIVIKEDGTQSLIIVPAMPEDSGEWAVIAQNRAGKASVSMTLTVEAKEDLVRPHFVERLKNVSVKEGSRLEMAVKATGNPNPDIVWLKNRTKGAAALKIESTARQDAAWYTATAINKAGRDTTRCKVNVEVEHAEPEPERRLIIPKGTYKAKEIAAPELEPLHLRYGQEQWEEGDL
;
A
#
# COMPACT_ATOMS: atom_id res chain seq x y z
N MET A 1 51.10 10.60 -76.72
CA MET A 1 50.80 12.00 -77.11
C MET A 1 49.37 12.29 -76.73
N TYR A 2 49.16 13.30 -75.87
CA TYR A 2 47.98 14.17 -75.68
C TYR A 2 46.56 13.56 -75.66
N GLN A 3 45.55 14.11 -75.01
CA GLN A 3 45.34 15.02 -73.89
C GLN A 3 43.82 15.01 -73.70
N THR A 4 43.41 15.14 -72.45
CA THR A 4 42.09 15.46 -71.91
C THR A 4 41.16 16.24 -72.85
N GLN A 5 39.87 15.89 -72.86
CA GLN A 5 38.78 16.86 -72.64
C GLN A 5 37.47 16.14 -72.28
N ALA A 6 36.85 16.60 -71.20
CA ALA A 6 35.57 16.18 -70.67
C ALA A 6 34.56 17.33 -70.77
N ALA A 7 33.29 17.00 -71.00
CA ALA A 7 32.03 17.70 -70.68
C ALA A 7 31.00 17.34 -71.75
N ALA A 8 29.71 17.14 -71.51
CA ALA A 8 28.88 16.97 -70.32
C ALA A 8 27.56 16.39 -70.87
N TYR A 9 26.89 15.48 -70.15
CA TYR A 9 25.52 15.12 -70.49
C TYR A 9 24.65 15.22 -69.23
N VAL A 10 23.67 16.10 -69.31
CA VAL A 10 22.64 16.37 -68.31
C VAL A 10 21.69 15.18 -68.31
N GLN A 11 21.43 14.58 -67.14
CA GLN A 11 20.41 13.55 -66.97
C GLN A 11 19.16 14.17 -66.33
N GLU A 12 18.01 13.97 -66.97
CA GLU A 12 16.69 14.40 -66.50
C GLU A 12 16.32 13.78 -65.14
N PRO A 13 15.51 14.48 -64.30
CA PRO A 13 15.13 13.98 -62.99
C PRO A 13 14.17 12.78 -63.10
N LYS A 14 14.58 11.65 -62.53
CA LYS A 14 13.73 10.45 -62.36
C LYS A 14 12.61 10.74 -61.36
N VAL A 15 11.38 10.48 -61.78
CA VAL A 15 10.16 10.48 -60.96
C VAL A 15 10.34 9.49 -59.79
N ALA A 16 10.09 9.94 -58.56
CA ALA A 16 10.15 9.11 -57.36
C ALA A 16 9.07 8.00 -57.40
N GLU A 17 9.48 6.77 -57.11
CA GLU A 17 8.59 5.63 -56.95
C GLU A 17 7.61 5.87 -55.80
N VAL A 18 6.33 5.63 -56.06
CA VAL A 18 5.25 5.66 -55.07
C VAL A 18 5.46 4.52 -54.08
N ALA A 19 5.48 4.83 -52.78
CA ALA A 19 5.59 3.84 -51.70
C ALA A 19 4.46 2.79 -51.82
N PRO A 20 4.74 1.49 -51.60
CA PRO A 20 3.73 0.46 -51.72
C PRO A 20 2.62 0.65 -50.68
N PRO A 21 1.36 0.30 -51.01
CA PRO A 21 0.26 0.41 -50.07
C PRO A 21 0.48 -0.58 -48.93
N ILE A 22 0.67 -0.05 -47.72
CA ILE A 22 0.76 -0.85 -46.50
C ILE A 22 -0.60 -1.53 -46.28
N SER A 23 -0.62 -2.86 -46.32
CA SER A 23 -1.82 -3.65 -46.09
C SER A 23 -2.25 -3.55 -44.63
N TYR A 24 -3.52 -3.24 -44.39
CA TYR A 24 -4.13 -3.21 -43.05
C TYR A 24 -3.85 -4.48 -42.22
N GLY A 25 -3.63 -5.63 -42.86
CA GLY A 25 -3.32 -6.89 -42.18
C GLY A 25 -1.93 -6.97 -41.56
N ASP A 26 -0.98 -6.12 -41.98
CA ASP A 26 0.35 -6.08 -41.37
C ASP A 26 0.36 -5.23 -40.09
N PHE A 27 -0.44 -4.15 -40.05
CA PHE A 27 -0.69 -3.37 -38.84
C PHE A 27 -1.37 -4.20 -37.74
N GLU A 28 -2.33 -5.05 -38.10
CA GLU A 28 -3.06 -5.87 -37.13
C GLU A 28 -2.16 -6.95 -36.50
N LYS A 29 -1.25 -7.54 -37.30
CA LYS A 29 -0.25 -8.49 -36.80
C LYS A 29 0.83 -7.83 -35.94
N GLU A 30 1.22 -6.61 -36.28
CA GLU A 30 2.20 -5.85 -35.49
C GLU A 30 1.59 -5.38 -34.17
N TYR A 31 0.34 -4.93 -34.19
CA TYR A 31 -0.45 -4.60 -33.01
C TYR A 31 -0.71 -5.82 -32.11
N GLU A 32 -1.02 -6.99 -32.67
CA GLU A 32 -1.15 -8.23 -31.89
C GLU A 32 0.17 -8.67 -31.28
N LYS A 33 1.30 -8.50 -31.99
CA LYS A 33 2.64 -8.75 -31.43
C LYS A 33 2.97 -7.79 -30.30
N GLU A 34 2.62 -6.52 -30.43
CA GLU A 34 2.85 -5.49 -29.42
C GLU A 34 1.96 -5.73 -28.17
N GLN A 35 0.68 -6.05 -28.37
CA GLN A 35 -0.24 -6.52 -27.33
C GLN A 35 0.26 -7.79 -26.63
N ALA A 36 0.80 -8.75 -27.38
CA ALA A 36 1.38 -9.97 -26.82
C ALA A 36 2.67 -9.69 -26.03
N LEU A 37 3.48 -8.72 -26.47
CA LEU A 37 4.68 -8.29 -25.76
C LEU A 37 4.34 -7.57 -24.45
N ILE A 38 3.28 -6.76 -24.45
CA ILE A 38 2.72 -6.10 -23.26
C ILE A 38 2.13 -7.15 -22.30
N ARG A 39 1.35 -8.12 -22.79
CA ARG A 39 0.85 -9.23 -21.96
C ARG A 39 1.97 -10.08 -21.39
N LYS A 40 3.05 -10.30 -22.16
CA LYS A 40 4.24 -11.03 -21.71
C LYS A 40 5.07 -10.24 -20.71
N LYS A 41 5.12 -8.89 -20.80
CA LYS A 41 5.74 -7.98 -19.83
C LYS A 41 4.93 -7.95 -18.53
N MET A 42 3.61 -7.79 -18.61
CA MET A 42 2.69 -7.86 -17.47
C MET A 42 2.69 -9.23 -16.78
N ALA A 43 2.80 -10.32 -17.54
CA ALA A 43 2.90 -11.67 -16.98
C ALA A 43 4.28 -11.95 -16.33
N LYS A 44 5.35 -11.30 -16.80
CA LYS A 44 6.70 -11.44 -16.23
C LYS A 44 6.86 -10.70 -14.90
N ASP A 45 6.07 -9.63 -14.70
CA ASP A 45 5.97 -8.93 -13.41
C ASP A 45 4.96 -9.57 -12.44
N THR A 46 4.30 -10.67 -12.85
CA THR A 46 3.37 -11.46 -12.00
C THR A 46 4.00 -12.77 -11.51
N VAL A 47 5.31 -12.79 -11.22
CA VAL A 47 5.96 -13.93 -10.53
C VAL A 47 6.17 -13.61 -9.05
N VAL A 48 5.18 -14.04 -8.26
CA VAL A 48 5.28 -14.66 -6.94
C VAL A 48 6.30 -14.06 -5.96
N VAL A 49 5.81 -13.28 -4.99
CA VAL A 49 6.29 -13.42 -3.60
C VAL A 49 5.16 -13.96 -2.75
N ARG A 50 5.37 -15.20 -2.32
CA ARG A 50 4.58 -15.98 -1.36
C ARG A 50 4.63 -15.34 0.03
N THR A 51 3.43 -15.05 0.55
CA THR A 51 2.84 -15.49 1.83
C THR A 51 3.76 -15.81 3.03
N PHE A 52 3.46 -15.16 4.16
CA PHE A 52 3.35 -15.71 5.53
C PHE A 52 2.21 -14.91 6.22
N VAL A 53 0.98 -15.44 6.36
CA VAL A 53 0.43 -16.41 7.34
C VAL A 53 0.44 -15.79 8.75
N GLU A 54 -0.64 -15.12 9.18
CA GLU A 54 -1.88 -15.63 9.82
C GLU A 54 -1.70 -15.87 11.32
N ASP A 55 -2.56 -15.23 12.13
CA ASP A 55 -3.28 -15.95 13.19
C ASP A 55 -4.64 -15.28 13.47
N GLU A 56 -5.65 -16.14 13.50
CA GLU A 56 -7.08 -15.90 13.43
C GLU A 56 -7.69 -15.32 14.72
N VAL A 57 -8.68 -14.44 14.61
CA VAL A 57 -10.11 -14.72 14.85
C VAL A 57 -10.89 -13.43 14.50
N CYS A 58 -11.31 -13.34 13.24
CA CYS A 58 -12.53 -12.65 12.85
C CYS A 58 -13.11 -13.50 11.74
N LEU A 59 -14.22 -14.18 12.00
CA LEU A 59 -15.00 -14.82 10.95
C LEU A 59 -15.37 -13.73 9.93
N PRO A 60 -14.83 -13.80 8.71
CA PRO A 60 -15.14 -12.82 7.69
C PRO A 60 -16.50 -13.21 7.11
N LEU A 61 -17.42 -12.26 7.02
CA LEU A 61 -18.41 -12.37 5.94
C LEU A 61 -17.68 -12.03 4.64
N HIS A 62 -16.98 -13.05 4.15
CA HIS A 62 -16.51 -13.32 2.80
C HIS A 62 -15.91 -12.14 2.02
N GLU A 63 -14.61 -12.23 1.72
CA GLU A 63 -14.15 -11.83 0.39
C GLU A 63 -14.96 -12.64 -0.64
N PHE A 64 -16.02 -12.03 -1.16
CA PHE A 64 -16.82 -12.62 -2.21
C PHE A 64 -16.05 -12.48 -3.51
N HIS A 65 -15.76 -13.61 -4.17
CA HIS A 65 -15.18 -13.60 -5.50
C HIS A 65 -16.22 -13.05 -6.46
N ILE A 66 -15.90 -11.91 -7.05
CA ILE A 66 -16.65 -11.35 -8.18
C ILE A 66 -16.61 -12.39 -9.32
N SER A 67 -17.72 -12.62 -9.99
CA SER A 67 -17.77 -13.55 -11.12
C SER A 67 -16.83 -13.09 -12.24
N SER A 68 -16.32 -14.03 -13.04
CA SER A 68 -15.46 -13.71 -14.19
C SER A 68 -16.12 -12.77 -15.20
N PHE A 69 -17.46 -12.73 -15.24
CA PHE A 69 -18.23 -11.75 -16.03
C PHE A 69 -18.13 -10.35 -15.43
N GLU A 70 -18.39 -10.21 -14.14
CA GLU A 70 -18.29 -8.92 -13.45
C GLU A 70 -16.85 -8.39 -13.43
N GLU A 71 -15.82 -9.25 -13.35
CA GLU A 71 -14.42 -8.84 -13.51
C GLU A 71 -14.12 -8.29 -14.92
N ARG A 72 -14.67 -8.92 -15.97
CA ARG A 72 -14.55 -8.42 -17.34
C ARG A 72 -15.26 -7.08 -17.50
N LEU A 73 -16.45 -6.96 -16.92
CA LEU A 73 -17.23 -5.72 -16.94
C LEU A 73 -16.51 -4.59 -16.22
N ILE A 74 -15.90 -4.86 -15.06
CA ILE A 74 -15.06 -3.89 -14.34
C ILE A 74 -13.90 -3.43 -15.23
N LYS A 75 -13.17 -4.36 -15.85
CA LYS A 75 -12.05 -4.02 -16.76
C LYS A 75 -12.51 -3.19 -17.96
N GLU A 76 -13.68 -3.48 -18.52
CA GLU A 76 -14.25 -2.70 -19.62
C GLU A 76 -14.66 -1.29 -19.19
N ILE A 77 -15.27 -1.14 -18.01
CA ILE A 77 -15.63 0.15 -17.43
C ILE A 77 -14.37 0.98 -17.16
N GLU A 78 -13.34 0.39 -16.55
CA GLU A 78 -12.06 1.04 -16.29
C GLU A 78 -11.41 1.53 -17.59
N LEU A 79 -11.39 0.68 -18.63
CA LEU A 79 -10.84 1.03 -19.93
C LEU A 79 -11.61 2.17 -20.60
N ARG A 80 -12.95 2.17 -20.51
CA ARG A 80 -13.79 3.26 -21.05
C ARG A 80 -13.54 4.57 -20.32
N ILE A 81 -13.48 4.55 -18.98
CA ILE A 81 -13.19 5.75 -18.19
C ILE A 81 -11.82 6.32 -18.60
N ILE A 82 -10.77 5.48 -18.62
CA ILE A 82 -9.42 5.91 -19.02
C ILE A 82 -9.44 6.53 -20.42
N LYS A 83 -10.09 5.87 -21.38
CA LYS A 83 -10.13 6.34 -22.77
C LYS A 83 -10.85 7.69 -22.88
N THR A 84 -12.02 7.83 -22.27
CA THR A 84 -12.77 9.10 -22.27
C THR A 84 -11.99 10.21 -21.59
N THR A 85 -11.35 9.95 -20.44
CA THR A 85 -10.54 10.98 -19.76
C THR A 85 -9.29 11.34 -20.55
N LEU A 86 -8.71 10.40 -21.29
CA LEU A 86 -7.56 10.67 -22.15
C LEU A 86 -7.97 11.53 -23.34
N ASP A 87 -9.14 11.27 -23.94
CA ASP A 87 -9.70 12.09 -25.00
C ASP A 87 -10.01 13.53 -24.50
N GLU A 88 -10.59 13.67 -23.29
CA GLU A 88 -10.81 14.98 -22.64
C GLU A 88 -9.48 15.73 -22.39
N LEU A 89 -8.41 15.04 -21.99
CA LEU A 89 -7.08 15.63 -21.80
C LEU A 89 -6.44 16.05 -23.13
N LEU A 90 -6.61 15.28 -24.20
CA LEU A 90 -6.12 15.61 -25.54
C LEU A 90 -6.89 16.79 -26.17
N GLU A 91 -8.12 17.07 -25.73
CA GLU A 91 -8.89 18.26 -26.12
C GLU A 91 -8.50 19.53 -25.33
N GLU A 92 -8.02 19.40 -24.09
CA GLU A 92 -7.52 20.52 -23.26
C GLU A 92 -6.09 20.99 -23.61
N ASP A 93 -5.30 20.18 -24.34
CA ASP A 93 -3.92 20.48 -24.79
C ASP A 93 -3.84 21.54 -25.93
N GLY A 94 -4.67 22.58 -25.84
CA GLY A 94 -4.43 23.87 -26.49
C GLY A 94 -3.65 24.86 -25.63
N GLU A 95 -3.55 24.64 -24.31
CA GLU A 95 -2.77 25.48 -23.38
C GLU A 95 -2.06 24.62 -22.33
N GLU A 96 -0.73 24.51 -22.46
CA GLU A 96 0.13 23.81 -21.50
C GLU A 96 -0.02 24.37 -20.07
N MET A 97 -0.49 23.55 -19.13
CA MET A 97 -0.29 23.82 -17.71
C MET A 97 1.17 23.57 -17.34
N MET A 98 2.03 24.55 -17.63
CA MET A 98 3.40 24.60 -17.15
C MET A 98 3.39 24.76 -15.63
N VAL A 99 3.67 23.68 -14.90
CA VAL A 99 4.12 23.75 -13.51
C VAL A 99 5.59 23.32 -13.52
N ASP A 100 6.47 24.22 -13.10
CA ASP A 100 7.94 24.10 -13.05
C ASP A 100 8.38 23.02 -12.03
N ILE A 101 7.99 21.77 -12.28
CA ILE A 101 8.41 20.60 -11.51
C ILE A 101 9.34 19.82 -12.41
N SER A 102 10.58 19.63 -11.96
CA SER A 102 11.55 18.88 -12.73
C SER A 102 10.98 17.49 -13.03
N GLU A 103 10.97 17.12 -14.30
CA GLU A 103 10.39 15.86 -14.78
C GLU A 103 11.00 14.62 -14.06
N SER A 104 12.21 14.79 -13.50
CA SER A 104 12.94 13.85 -12.65
C SER A 104 12.39 13.62 -11.24
N GLU A 105 11.59 14.55 -10.69
CA GLU A 105 11.09 14.49 -9.31
C GLU A 105 9.63 14.03 -9.19
N ALA A 106 8.88 14.05 -10.30
CA ALA A 106 7.48 13.66 -10.29
C ALA A 106 7.28 12.13 -10.32
N ILE A 107 6.34 11.66 -9.50
CA ILE A 107 6.00 10.24 -9.30
C ILE A 107 4.60 10.00 -9.86
N GLU A 108 4.42 8.96 -10.68
CA GLU A 108 3.15 8.59 -11.29
C GLU A 108 2.03 8.39 -10.25
N ALA A 109 0.79 8.72 -10.64
CA ALA A 109 -0.38 8.48 -9.83
C ALA A 109 -0.55 6.98 -9.53
N GLY A 110 -0.95 6.65 -8.30
CA GLY A 110 -1.16 5.28 -7.85
C GLY A 110 -2.14 5.20 -6.69
N PHE A 111 -2.36 3.98 -6.19
CA PHE A 111 -3.19 3.71 -5.00
C PHE A 111 -2.43 2.81 -4.03
N ASP A 112 -2.17 3.32 -2.83
CA ASP A 112 -1.67 2.56 -1.68
C ASP A 112 -2.81 1.75 -1.03
N LEU A 113 -4.00 2.33 -0.99
CA LEU A 113 -5.24 1.66 -0.60
C LEU A 113 -6.24 1.70 -1.75
N ARG A 114 -6.57 0.52 -2.29
CA ARG A 114 -7.55 0.33 -3.36
C ARG A 114 -8.96 0.12 -2.78
N LEU A 115 -9.97 0.38 -3.60
CA LEU A 115 -11.36 0.13 -3.22
C LEU A 115 -11.62 -1.34 -2.90
N LYS A 116 -12.58 -1.58 -2.00
CA LYS A 116 -13.04 -2.91 -1.62
C LYS A 116 -14.52 -3.08 -1.94
N ASN A 117 -14.90 -4.29 -2.31
CA ASN A 117 -16.29 -4.65 -2.59
C ASN A 117 -17.11 -4.63 -1.30
N TYR A 118 -18.38 -4.24 -1.40
CA TYR A 118 -19.30 -4.18 -0.28
C TYR A 118 -20.61 -4.86 -0.59
N ARG A 119 -21.23 -5.43 0.44
CA ARG A 119 -22.62 -5.87 0.44
C ARG A 119 -23.33 -5.14 1.58
N SER A 120 -24.47 -4.56 1.27
CA SER A 120 -25.19 -3.64 2.13
C SER A 120 -26.69 -3.87 1.99
N PHE A 121 -27.46 -3.53 3.03
CA PHE A 121 -28.92 -3.56 2.96
C PHE A 121 -29.46 -2.19 2.54
N GLU A 122 -30.58 -2.20 1.82
CA GLU A 122 -31.34 -0.98 1.54
C GLU A 122 -31.59 -0.16 2.82
N GLY A 123 -31.38 1.15 2.74
CA GLY A 123 -31.54 2.09 3.85
C GLY A 123 -30.32 2.25 4.76
N THR A 124 -29.23 1.50 4.54
CA THR A 124 -27.98 1.63 5.32
C THR A 124 -26.95 2.54 4.64
N GLY A 125 -25.96 3.04 5.35
CA GLY A 125 -24.90 3.87 4.76
C GLY A 125 -23.66 3.08 4.39
N VAL A 126 -23.01 3.43 3.27
CA VAL A 126 -21.75 2.82 2.79
C VAL A 126 -20.71 3.90 2.56
N THR A 127 -19.44 3.58 2.80
CA THR A 127 -18.33 4.50 2.48
C THR A 127 -17.18 3.76 1.83
N PHE A 128 -16.88 4.15 0.60
CA PHE A 128 -15.69 3.73 -0.13
C PHE A 128 -14.50 4.56 0.32
N HIS A 129 -13.36 3.89 0.55
CA HIS A 129 -12.12 4.54 0.96
C HIS A 129 -10.99 4.12 0.03
N CYS A 130 -10.18 5.08 -0.40
CA CYS A 130 -8.93 4.85 -1.09
C CYS A 130 -7.85 5.81 -0.60
N LYS A 131 -6.59 5.49 -0.91
CA LYS A 131 -5.45 6.36 -0.63
C LYS A 131 -4.60 6.45 -1.87
N THR A 132 -4.48 7.66 -2.42
CA THR A 132 -3.68 7.92 -3.61
C THR A 132 -2.20 8.10 -3.27
N THR A 133 -1.36 7.77 -4.23
CA THR A 133 0.08 8.02 -4.21
C THR A 133 0.48 8.73 -5.50
N GLY A 134 1.64 9.38 -5.47
CA GLY A 134 2.14 10.17 -6.61
C GLY A 134 2.55 11.57 -6.18
N TYR A 135 3.43 12.18 -6.97
CA TYR A 135 3.90 13.54 -6.76
C TYR A 135 3.90 14.28 -8.12
N PRO A 136 3.21 15.42 -8.25
CA PRO A 136 2.26 16.01 -7.30
C PRO A 136 1.09 15.09 -6.92
N LEU A 137 0.43 15.40 -5.80
CA LEU A 137 -0.70 14.61 -5.32
C LEU A 137 -1.80 14.54 -6.40
N PRO A 138 -2.26 13.33 -6.78
CA PRO A 138 -3.19 13.18 -7.89
C PRO A 138 -4.55 13.82 -7.60
N LYS A 139 -5.14 14.46 -8.61
CA LYS A 139 -6.55 14.85 -8.59
C LYS A 139 -7.40 13.61 -8.83
N ILE A 140 -8.52 13.48 -8.12
CA ILE A 140 -9.39 12.30 -8.24
C ILE A 140 -10.80 12.62 -8.75
N ALA A 141 -11.41 11.64 -9.38
CA ALA A 141 -12.81 11.65 -9.80
C ALA A 141 -13.46 10.29 -9.56
N TRP A 142 -14.72 10.30 -9.14
CA TRP A 142 -15.50 9.08 -8.88
C TRP A 142 -16.53 8.82 -9.98
N TYR A 143 -16.79 7.54 -10.24
CA TYR A 143 -17.73 7.06 -11.24
C TYR A 143 -18.59 5.93 -10.65
N LYS A 144 -19.85 5.85 -11.09
CA LYS A 144 -20.75 4.71 -10.88
C LYS A 144 -21.16 4.15 -12.23
N ASP A 145 -20.89 2.88 -12.47
CA ASP A 145 -21.23 2.18 -13.71
C ASP A 145 -20.73 2.93 -14.96
N GLY A 146 -19.53 3.51 -14.87
CA GLY A 146 -18.91 4.31 -15.94
C GLY A 146 -19.38 5.77 -16.04
N LYS A 147 -20.35 6.21 -15.23
CA LYS A 147 -20.86 7.59 -15.23
C LYS A 147 -20.25 8.41 -14.10
N ARG A 148 -19.80 9.62 -14.41
CA ARG A 148 -19.15 10.51 -13.43
C ARG A 148 -20.11 10.92 -12.31
N ILE A 149 -19.69 10.70 -11.08
CA ILE A 149 -20.39 11.14 -9.87
C ILE A 149 -19.99 12.59 -9.60
N ARG A 150 -20.98 13.43 -9.33
CA ARG A 150 -20.78 14.82 -8.88
C ARG A 150 -21.07 14.91 -7.38
N HIS A 151 -20.34 15.77 -6.69
CA HIS A 151 -20.59 16.07 -5.28
C HIS A 151 -22.03 16.59 -5.09
N GLY A 152 -22.74 16.10 -4.08
CA GLY A 152 -24.12 16.51 -3.79
C GLY A 152 -24.68 15.85 -2.53
N GLU A 153 -25.97 16.06 -2.25
CA GLU A 153 -26.62 15.55 -1.03
C GLU A 153 -26.65 14.02 -0.92
N ARG A 154 -26.59 13.31 -2.06
CA ARG A 154 -26.58 11.83 -2.11
C ARG A 154 -25.16 11.25 -1.97
N TYR A 155 -24.16 11.93 -2.51
CA TYR A 155 -22.77 11.45 -2.59
C TYR A 155 -21.85 12.47 -1.94
N HIS A 156 -21.38 12.14 -0.74
CA HIS A 156 -20.46 12.98 0.01
C HIS A 156 -19.04 12.54 -0.31
N MET A 157 -18.26 13.43 -0.89
CA MET A 157 -16.87 13.16 -1.29
C MET A 157 -15.92 14.00 -0.45
N GLU A 158 -14.91 13.37 0.13
CA GLU A 158 -13.86 14.05 0.88
C GLU A 158 -12.49 13.62 0.33
N VAL A 159 -11.59 14.58 0.15
CA VAL A 159 -10.20 14.36 -0.26
C VAL A 159 -9.30 15.14 0.69
N LEU A 160 -8.41 14.43 1.38
CA LEU A 160 -7.47 15.00 2.32
C LEU A 160 -6.12 15.29 1.64
N GLN A 161 -5.35 16.18 2.25
CA GLN A 161 -4.03 16.60 1.73
C GLN A 161 -2.98 15.47 1.73
N ASP A 162 -3.23 14.39 2.49
CA ASP A 162 -2.36 13.21 2.56
C ASP A 162 -2.67 12.16 1.47
N GLY A 163 -3.62 12.45 0.56
CA GLY A 163 -4.06 11.54 -0.49
C GLY A 163 -5.17 10.58 -0.07
N SER A 164 -5.62 10.62 1.18
CA SER A 164 -6.78 9.83 1.62
C SER A 164 -8.06 10.40 1.04
N ALA A 165 -8.88 9.57 0.42
CA ALA A 165 -10.13 9.97 -0.19
C ALA A 165 -11.28 9.02 0.14
N SER A 166 -12.48 9.57 0.29
CA SER A 166 -13.67 8.80 0.58
C SER A 166 -14.90 9.24 -0.23
N LEU A 167 -15.76 8.28 -0.55
CA LEU A 167 -17.08 8.48 -1.14
C LEU A 167 -18.10 7.83 -0.21
N ARG A 168 -18.92 8.64 0.46
CA ARG A 168 -19.96 8.21 1.39
C ARG A 168 -21.34 8.34 0.78
N LEU A 169 -22.09 7.24 0.82
CA LEU A 169 -23.52 7.15 0.57
C LEU A 169 -24.20 7.04 1.94
N PRO A 170 -24.86 8.08 2.46
CA PRO A 170 -25.49 8.04 3.78
C PRO A 170 -26.63 7.03 3.87
N VAL A 171 -27.36 6.85 2.77
CA VAL A 171 -28.49 5.92 2.62
C VAL A 171 -28.37 5.26 1.24
N VAL A 172 -28.24 3.93 1.24
CA VAL A 172 -28.13 3.09 0.04
C VAL A 172 -29.53 2.67 -0.39
N LEU A 173 -29.87 2.96 -1.65
CA LEU A 173 -31.10 2.53 -2.31
C LEU A 173 -30.81 1.33 -3.23
N PRO A 174 -31.82 0.58 -3.69
CA PRO A 174 -31.62 -0.53 -4.63
C PRO A 174 -30.91 -0.08 -5.92
N GLU A 175 -31.15 1.17 -6.34
CA GLU A 175 -30.50 1.80 -7.50
C GLU A 175 -29.01 2.11 -7.30
N ASP A 176 -28.54 2.13 -6.04
CA ASP A 176 -27.13 2.38 -5.72
C ASP A 176 -26.25 1.14 -5.93
N GLU A 177 -26.83 -0.04 -6.15
CA GLU A 177 -26.10 -1.22 -6.58
C GLU A 177 -25.34 -0.92 -7.88
N GLY A 178 -24.07 -1.32 -7.96
CA GLY A 178 -23.24 -1.04 -9.12
C GLY A 178 -21.74 -1.08 -8.87
N ILE A 179 -20.98 -0.79 -9.92
CA ILE A 179 -19.52 -0.72 -9.90
C ILE A 179 -19.11 0.74 -9.67
N TYR A 180 -18.41 0.98 -8.57
CA TYR A 180 -17.85 2.28 -8.22
C TYR A 180 -16.38 2.30 -8.59
N THR A 181 -15.97 3.32 -9.32
CA THR A 181 -14.60 3.47 -9.83
C THR A 181 -14.05 4.82 -9.43
N VAL A 182 -12.82 4.84 -8.91
CA VAL A 182 -12.05 6.07 -8.65
C VAL A 182 -10.92 6.17 -9.66
N PHE A 183 -10.84 7.31 -10.32
CA PHE A 183 -9.80 7.69 -11.25
C PHE A 183 -8.92 8.75 -10.59
N ALA A 184 -7.61 8.59 -10.65
CA ALA A 184 -6.61 9.50 -10.11
C ALA A 184 -5.65 9.92 -11.22
N SER A 185 -5.37 11.20 -11.36
CA SER A 185 -4.52 11.74 -12.43
C SER A 185 -3.55 12.79 -11.91
N ASN A 186 -2.30 12.71 -12.37
CA ASN A 186 -1.30 13.75 -12.22
C ASN A 186 -0.51 13.92 -13.53
N MET A 187 0.40 14.89 -13.55
CA MET A 187 1.24 15.18 -14.73
C MET A 187 2.09 14.00 -15.24
N LYS A 188 2.26 12.95 -14.44
CA LYS A 188 3.07 11.78 -14.79
C LYS A 188 2.27 10.58 -15.27
N GLY A 189 0.98 10.53 -14.93
CA GLY A 189 0.12 9.45 -15.39
C GLY A 189 -1.16 9.33 -14.58
N ASN A 190 -1.86 8.23 -14.86
CA ASN A 190 -3.21 7.99 -14.41
C ASN A 190 -3.29 6.64 -13.71
N ALA A 191 -4.08 6.57 -12.63
CA ALA A 191 -4.41 5.34 -11.95
C ALA A 191 -5.92 5.18 -11.83
N ILE A 192 -6.37 3.92 -11.83
CA ILE A 192 -7.78 3.60 -11.66
C ILE A 192 -7.94 2.41 -10.70
N CYS A 193 -9.00 2.42 -9.90
CA CYS A 193 -9.44 1.22 -9.20
C CYS A 193 -10.95 1.21 -8.99
N SER A 194 -11.53 0.02 -9.02
CA SER A 194 -12.97 -0.20 -8.92
C SER A 194 -13.35 -1.18 -7.83
N ALA A 195 -14.58 -1.05 -7.34
CA ALA A 195 -15.21 -2.00 -6.43
C ALA A 195 -16.71 -2.11 -6.71
N LYS A 196 -17.29 -3.27 -6.41
CA LYS A 196 -18.72 -3.53 -6.56
C LYS A 196 -19.47 -3.37 -5.24
N LEU A 197 -20.61 -2.68 -5.28
CA LEU A 197 -21.62 -2.65 -4.22
C LEU A 197 -22.76 -3.62 -4.60
N TYR A 198 -23.15 -4.48 -3.66
CA TYR A 198 -24.37 -5.29 -3.71
C TYR A 198 -25.40 -4.74 -2.72
N VAL A 199 -26.67 -4.62 -3.14
CA VAL A 199 -27.75 -4.10 -2.28
C VAL A 199 -28.81 -5.18 -2.05
N GLU A 200 -28.92 -5.65 -0.82
CA GLU A 200 -29.92 -6.64 -0.44
C GLU A 200 -31.23 -5.94 0.00
N PRO A 201 -32.38 -6.30 -0.59
CA PRO A 201 -33.67 -5.75 -0.19
C PRO A 201 -34.07 -6.29 1.19
N VAL A 202 -34.65 -5.42 2.02
CA VAL A 202 -35.20 -5.82 3.30
C VAL A 202 -36.54 -6.52 3.05
N ALA A 203 -36.58 -7.85 3.11
CA ALA A 203 -37.81 -8.61 2.86
C ALA A 203 -38.93 -8.21 3.86
N PRO A 204 -40.16 -7.90 3.39
CA PRO A 204 -41.31 -7.80 4.26
C PRO A 204 -41.73 -9.21 4.67
N THR A 205 -41.42 -9.63 5.89
CA THR A 205 -41.81 -10.97 6.36
C THR A 205 -43.28 -11.00 6.80
N GLY A 206 -44.16 -11.13 5.79
CA GLY A 206 -45.50 -11.67 5.95
C GLY A 206 -45.46 -13.20 6.14
N ASN A 207 -46.15 -13.66 7.18
CA ASN A 207 -46.71 -15.00 7.43
C ASN A 207 -46.18 -16.18 6.62
N SER A 208 -45.43 -17.07 7.29
CA SER A 208 -45.31 -18.46 6.85
C SER A 208 -45.75 -19.41 7.97
N ARG A 209 -46.90 -20.04 7.73
CA ARG A 209 -47.48 -21.13 8.54
C ARG A 209 -46.58 -22.36 8.40
N SER A 210 -46.02 -22.86 9.49
CA SER A 210 -45.42 -24.19 9.55
C SER A 210 -46.34 -25.16 10.30
N ILE A 211 -46.88 -26.10 9.55
CA ILE A 211 -47.65 -27.26 10.00
C ILE A 211 -46.71 -28.25 10.70
N SER A 212 -47.13 -28.80 11.83
CA SER A 212 -46.62 -30.07 12.35
C SER A 212 -47.66 -30.82 13.21
N PRO A 213 -47.61 -32.16 13.27
CA PRO A 213 -48.79 -33.02 13.34
C PRO A 213 -48.95 -33.82 14.66
N ARG A 214 -50.22 -34.18 14.95
CA ARG A 214 -50.75 -35.32 15.76
C ARG A 214 -50.05 -35.69 17.08
N SER A 215 -50.78 -35.76 18.21
CA SER A 215 -51.45 -37.01 18.68
C SER A 215 -52.30 -36.81 19.95
N PRO A 216 -53.17 -37.78 20.34
CA PRO A 216 -54.55 -37.52 20.82
C PRO A 216 -54.85 -37.91 22.29
N SER A 217 -56.14 -37.83 22.64
CA SER A 217 -56.88 -38.26 23.85
C SER A 217 -57.27 -37.09 24.78
N ARG A 218 -58.48 -36.98 25.36
CA ARG A 218 -59.44 -38.02 25.79
C ARG A 218 -60.84 -37.41 26.09
N SER A 219 -61.86 -37.84 25.33
CA SER A 219 -63.25 -38.20 25.73
C SER A 219 -64.24 -37.13 26.32
N PRO A 220 -65.55 -37.41 26.49
CA PRO A 220 -66.57 -37.34 25.43
C PRO A 220 -67.91 -36.62 25.81
N ALA A 221 -68.73 -36.38 24.76
CA ALA A 221 -70.21 -36.32 24.71
C ALA A 221 -70.99 -35.12 25.31
N ARG A 222 -71.74 -34.41 24.44
CA ARG A 222 -73.23 -34.34 24.46
C ARG A 222 -73.83 -33.73 23.17
N SER A 223 -74.78 -34.49 22.60
CA SER A 223 -75.81 -34.27 21.56
C SER A 223 -76.22 -32.86 21.02
N SER A 224 -76.09 -32.69 19.68
CA SER A 224 -77.06 -32.32 18.60
C SER A 224 -78.20 -31.27 18.77
N PRO A 225 -78.85 -30.76 17.68
CA PRO A 225 -78.36 -30.14 16.43
C PRO A 225 -79.12 -28.85 15.96
N SER A 226 -78.60 -28.22 14.90
CA SER A 226 -79.27 -27.32 13.90
C SER A 226 -79.70 -25.88 14.27
N ARG A 227 -78.99 -24.90 13.68
CA ARG A 227 -79.53 -23.86 12.77
C ARG A 227 -78.41 -22.89 12.35
N SER A 228 -78.15 -22.79 11.07
CA SER A 228 -77.50 -21.63 10.42
C SER A 228 -78.60 -20.85 9.66
N PRO A 229 -78.39 -19.60 9.18
CA PRO A 229 -77.13 -18.88 9.05
C PRO A 229 -77.17 -17.40 9.52
N ALA A 230 -76.00 -16.74 9.42
CA ALA A 230 -75.81 -15.30 9.41
C ALA A 230 -76.00 -14.54 10.74
N ARG A 231 -74.88 -14.29 11.43
CA ARG A 231 -74.61 -12.97 12.01
C ARG A 231 -73.11 -12.78 12.24
N ARG A 232 -72.60 -11.77 11.53
CA ARG A 232 -71.59 -10.82 11.97
C ARG A 232 -70.21 -11.39 12.34
N LEU A 233 -69.28 -11.25 11.40
CA LEU A 233 -67.90 -10.90 11.73
C LEU A 233 -67.96 -9.58 12.52
N GLU A 234 -67.89 -9.66 13.84
CA GLU A 234 -67.39 -8.55 14.65
C GLU A 234 -66.02 -8.94 15.19
N GLU A 235 -65.09 -8.02 14.95
CA GLU A 235 -63.93 -7.75 15.78
C GLU A 235 -62.97 -8.94 15.97
N THR A 236 -62.05 -9.06 15.01
CA THR A 236 -60.67 -9.42 15.36
C THR A 236 -60.21 -8.51 16.50
N ASP A 237 -60.23 -9.06 17.70
CA ASP A 237 -59.65 -8.62 18.97
C ASP A 237 -58.46 -7.67 18.80
N GLU A 238 -58.74 -6.36 18.68
CA GLU A 238 -57.72 -5.30 18.77
C GLU A 238 -56.98 -5.35 20.12
N GLY A 239 -57.54 -6.02 21.14
CA GLY A 239 -56.91 -6.26 22.44
C GLY A 239 -55.69 -7.20 22.40
N GLN A 240 -55.58 -8.10 21.40
CA GLN A 240 -54.35 -8.88 21.19
C GLN A 240 -53.23 -8.07 20.55
N LEU A 241 -53.59 -7.00 19.84
CA LEU A 241 -52.69 -6.03 19.23
C LEU A 241 -52.20 -4.98 20.22
N GLU A 242 -52.44 -5.09 21.54
CA GLU A 242 -51.88 -4.24 22.61
C GLU A 242 -50.98 -4.97 23.62
N ARG A 243 -50.74 -6.28 23.46
CA ARG A 243 -50.02 -7.07 24.46
C ARG A 243 -48.60 -6.56 24.69
N LEU A 244 -48.33 -6.07 25.90
CA LEU A 244 -46.99 -5.66 26.34
C LEU A 244 -46.09 -6.88 26.43
N TYR A 245 -44.84 -6.73 26.01
CA TYR A 245 -43.85 -7.80 26.12
C TYR A 245 -42.47 -7.24 26.46
N LYS A 246 -41.75 -8.03 27.26
CA LYS A 246 -40.41 -7.69 27.77
C LYS A 246 -39.41 -7.49 26.62
N PRO A 247 -38.31 -6.77 26.84
CA PRO A 247 -37.31 -6.54 25.80
C PRO A 247 -36.69 -7.86 25.32
N VAL A 248 -36.42 -7.97 24.02
CA VAL A 248 -35.79 -9.12 23.38
C VAL A 248 -34.71 -8.61 22.42
N PHE A 249 -33.47 -9.04 22.65
CA PHE A 249 -32.37 -8.79 21.71
C PHE A 249 -32.52 -9.73 20.51
N VAL A 250 -32.89 -9.16 19.36
CA VAL A 250 -33.03 -9.85 18.07
C VAL A 250 -31.68 -9.96 17.37
N LEU A 251 -30.84 -8.94 17.53
CA LEU A 251 -29.42 -8.98 17.19
C LEU A 251 -28.63 -8.74 18.47
N LYS A 252 -27.78 -9.70 18.83
CA LYS A 252 -26.90 -9.60 20.00
C LYS A 252 -25.51 -9.16 19.54
N PRO A 253 -24.87 -8.22 20.26
CA PRO A 253 -23.49 -7.86 19.99
C PRO A 253 -22.58 -9.04 20.34
N THR A 254 -21.48 -9.18 19.60
CA THR A 254 -20.48 -10.24 19.80
C THR A 254 -19.22 -9.66 20.42
N SER A 255 -18.47 -10.47 21.17
CA SER A 255 -17.14 -10.10 21.63
C SER A 255 -16.24 -9.72 20.46
N PHE A 256 -15.40 -8.72 20.68
CA PHE A 256 -14.63 -8.06 19.63
C PHE A 256 -13.19 -7.86 20.09
N LYS A 257 -12.23 -8.03 19.17
CA LYS A 257 -10.81 -7.82 19.40
C LYS A 257 -10.27 -6.86 18.34
N CYS A 258 -9.52 -5.85 18.76
CA CYS A 258 -8.89 -4.89 17.85
C CYS A 258 -7.56 -4.38 18.40
N SER A 259 -6.78 -3.69 17.57
CA SER A 259 -5.57 -3.01 18.01
C SER A 259 -5.89 -1.60 18.52
N GLN A 260 -5.08 -1.11 19.46
CA GLN A 260 -5.15 0.25 19.97
C GLN A 260 -5.18 1.28 18.83
N GLY A 261 -6.09 2.25 18.94
CA GLY A 261 -6.33 3.28 17.94
C GLY A 261 -7.41 2.94 16.91
N GLN A 262 -7.84 1.68 16.81
CA GLN A 262 -8.92 1.28 15.90
C GLN A 262 -10.30 1.65 16.46
N THR A 263 -11.34 1.55 15.63
CA THR A 263 -12.73 1.71 16.05
C THR A 263 -13.27 0.37 16.56
N ALA A 264 -13.77 0.33 17.78
CA ALA A 264 -14.59 -0.79 18.26
C ALA A 264 -16.07 -0.44 18.15
N ARG A 265 -16.89 -1.37 17.64
CA ARG A 265 -18.32 -1.12 17.42
C ARG A 265 -19.14 -2.34 17.82
N PHE A 266 -20.10 -2.13 18.71
CA PHE A 266 -21.08 -3.13 19.12
C PHE A 266 -22.44 -2.76 18.55
N ASP A 267 -22.92 -3.56 17.60
CA ASP A 267 -24.24 -3.40 17.00
C ASP A 267 -25.23 -4.39 17.63
N LEU A 268 -26.42 -3.90 17.94
CA LEU A 268 -27.51 -4.70 18.48
C LEU A 268 -28.86 -4.24 17.95
N LYS A 269 -29.85 -5.11 18.07
CA LYS A 269 -31.25 -4.77 17.82
C LYS A 269 -32.09 -5.32 18.94
N VAL A 270 -32.83 -4.42 19.60
CA VAL A 270 -33.72 -4.79 20.70
C VAL A 270 -35.14 -4.37 20.36
N VAL A 271 -36.07 -5.30 20.55
CA VAL A 271 -37.50 -5.07 20.38
C VAL A 271 -38.20 -5.24 21.71
N GLY A 272 -39.30 -4.56 21.92
CA GLY A 272 -40.07 -4.60 23.15
C GLY A 272 -41.33 -3.78 22.98
N ARG A 273 -42.35 -4.06 23.80
CA ARG A 273 -43.54 -3.21 23.84
C ARG A 273 -43.91 -2.80 25.26
N PRO A 274 -43.81 -1.50 25.59
CA PRO A 274 -43.34 -0.38 24.75
C PRO A 274 -41.86 -0.52 24.35
N MET A 275 -41.45 0.27 23.36
CA MET A 275 -40.07 0.32 22.87
C MET A 275 -39.09 0.49 24.05
N PRO A 276 -38.10 -0.40 24.23
CA PRO A 276 -37.29 -0.40 25.44
C PRO A 276 -36.18 0.63 25.40
N GLU A 277 -35.93 1.24 26.55
CA GLU A 277 -34.72 2.05 26.80
C GLU A 277 -33.53 1.14 27.07
N THR A 278 -32.34 1.58 26.68
CA THR A 278 -31.12 0.80 26.85
C THR A 278 -30.04 1.55 27.60
N TYR A 279 -29.26 0.79 28.36
CA TYR A 279 -28.21 1.29 29.24
C TYR A 279 -26.97 0.44 29.04
N TRP A 280 -25.88 1.07 28.60
CA TRP A 280 -24.59 0.42 28.41
C TRP A 280 -23.75 0.50 29.69
N PHE A 281 -22.95 -0.54 29.94
CA PHE A 281 -22.07 -0.67 31.08
C PHE A 281 -20.72 -1.22 30.62
N HIS A 282 -19.64 -0.70 31.20
CA HIS A 282 -18.28 -1.21 31.06
C HIS A 282 -17.74 -1.49 32.46
N ASN A 283 -17.34 -2.74 32.71
CA ASN A 283 -16.84 -3.19 34.02
C ASN A 283 -17.78 -2.81 35.19
N GLY A 284 -19.09 -2.85 34.94
CA GLY A 284 -20.13 -2.52 35.92
C GLY A 284 -20.44 -1.02 36.07
N GLN A 285 -19.72 -0.13 35.39
CA GLN A 285 -19.99 1.32 35.39
C GLN A 285 -20.84 1.71 34.18
N GLN A 286 -21.86 2.54 34.39
CA GLN A 286 -22.74 2.98 33.31
C GLN A 286 -21.99 3.91 32.36
N VAL A 287 -22.05 3.59 31.06
CA VAL A 287 -21.44 4.37 29.98
C VAL A 287 -22.50 5.27 29.36
N VAL A 288 -22.10 6.52 29.12
CA VAL A 288 -22.90 7.56 28.47
C VAL A 288 -22.15 8.08 27.26
N ASN A 289 -22.83 8.90 26.45
CA ASN A 289 -22.19 9.57 25.33
C ASN A 289 -21.09 10.53 25.81
N ASP A 290 -19.88 10.36 25.31
CA ASP A 290 -18.74 11.26 25.52
C ASP A 290 -17.94 11.46 24.22
N TYR A 291 -16.69 11.93 24.32
CA TYR A 291 -15.83 12.15 23.16
C TYR A 291 -15.41 10.85 22.45
N THR A 292 -15.22 9.76 23.21
CA THR A 292 -14.69 8.47 22.75
C THR A 292 -15.77 7.40 22.60
N HIS A 293 -16.87 7.48 23.35
CA HIS A 293 -18.00 6.56 23.41
C HIS A 293 -19.24 7.21 22.81
N LYS A 294 -19.72 6.67 21.69
CA LYS A 294 -20.94 7.14 21.00
C LYS A 294 -21.97 6.04 20.93
N ILE A 295 -23.10 6.27 21.56
CA ILE A 295 -24.30 5.45 21.59
C ILE A 295 -25.30 6.05 20.61
N VAL A 296 -25.58 5.32 19.54
CA VAL A 296 -26.56 5.68 18.51
C VAL A 296 -27.77 4.78 18.67
N ILE A 297 -28.95 5.37 18.82
CA ILE A 297 -30.23 4.65 18.95
C ILE A 297 -31.15 5.08 17.82
N LYS A 298 -31.69 4.12 17.08
CA LYS A 298 -32.70 4.35 16.05
C LYS A 298 -34.09 3.98 16.54
N GLU A 299 -35.11 4.59 15.93
CA GLU A 299 -36.53 4.36 16.28
C GLU A 299 -36.97 2.90 16.04
N ASP A 300 -36.30 2.19 15.12
CA ASP A 300 -36.58 0.79 14.79
C ASP A 300 -35.97 -0.22 15.80
N GLY A 301 -35.28 0.28 16.83
CA GLY A 301 -34.61 -0.52 17.85
C GLY A 301 -33.23 -1.02 17.52
N THR A 302 -32.67 -0.59 16.38
CA THR A 302 -31.26 -0.77 16.07
C THR A 302 -30.42 0.19 16.91
N GLN A 303 -29.37 -0.31 17.55
CA GLN A 303 -28.46 0.50 18.35
C GLN A 303 -27.01 0.13 18.13
N SER A 304 -26.14 1.12 18.32
CA SER A 304 -24.69 0.95 18.16
C SER A 304 -23.96 1.67 19.27
N LEU A 305 -23.06 0.97 19.96
CA LEU A 305 -22.02 1.59 20.78
C LEU A 305 -20.73 1.63 19.95
N ILE A 306 -20.13 2.80 19.82
CA ILE A 306 -18.95 3.06 19.01
C ILE A 306 -17.87 3.65 19.92
N ILE A 307 -16.69 3.04 19.94
CA ILE A 307 -15.52 3.45 20.73
C ILE A 307 -14.42 3.88 19.77
N VAL A 308 -14.09 5.17 19.76
CA VAL A 308 -13.10 5.75 18.85
C VAL A 308 -12.30 6.88 19.53
N PRO A 309 -10.97 6.75 19.63
CA PRO A 309 -10.17 5.56 19.35
C PRO A 309 -10.31 4.52 20.49
N ALA A 310 -10.27 3.22 20.17
CA ALA A 310 -10.21 2.16 21.17
C ALA A 310 -8.83 2.13 21.85
N MET A 311 -8.82 2.15 23.18
CA MET A 311 -7.63 2.16 24.02
C MET A 311 -7.55 0.87 24.85
N PRO A 312 -6.35 0.45 25.32
CA PRO A 312 -6.22 -0.73 26.18
C PRO A 312 -7.14 -0.71 27.41
N GLU A 313 -7.43 0.48 27.93
CA GLU A 313 -8.34 0.76 29.06
C GLU A 313 -9.80 0.38 28.77
N ASP A 314 -10.24 0.39 27.50
CA ASP A 314 -11.59 0.01 27.10
C ASP A 314 -11.79 -1.51 27.11
N SER A 315 -10.71 -2.28 27.28
CA SER A 315 -10.79 -3.74 27.39
C SER A 315 -11.58 -4.14 28.63
N GLY A 316 -12.33 -5.24 28.53
CA GLY A 316 -13.12 -5.76 29.63
C GLY A 316 -14.51 -6.20 29.23
N GLU A 317 -15.36 -6.40 30.24
CA GLU A 317 -16.74 -6.80 30.04
C GLU A 317 -17.60 -5.58 29.76
N TRP A 318 -18.25 -5.61 28.61
CA TRP A 318 -19.30 -4.68 28.25
C TRP A 318 -20.64 -5.37 28.46
N ALA A 319 -21.64 -4.64 28.93
CA ALA A 319 -23.00 -5.13 29.07
C ALA A 319 -24.01 -4.09 28.63
N VAL A 320 -25.14 -4.54 28.10
CA VAL A 320 -26.27 -3.68 27.76
C VAL A 320 -27.53 -4.24 28.37
N ILE A 321 -28.27 -3.36 29.06
CA ILE A 321 -29.53 -3.66 29.73
C ILE A 321 -30.63 -2.93 28.98
N ALA A 322 -31.61 -3.65 28.47
CA ALA A 322 -32.82 -3.11 27.90
C ALA A 322 -33.98 -3.22 28.88
N GLN A 323 -34.76 -2.14 29.05
CA GLN A 323 -35.86 -2.07 30.00
C GLN A 323 -37.11 -1.42 29.37
N ASN A 324 -38.27 -2.01 29.64
CA ASN A 324 -39.57 -1.37 29.45
C ASN A 324 -40.50 -1.72 30.63
N ARG A 325 -41.74 -1.22 30.62
CA ARG A 325 -42.73 -1.52 31.68
C ARG A 325 -43.12 -3.01 31.79
N ALA A 326 -42.80 -3.83 30.78
CA ALA A 326 -43.08 -5.26 30.78
C ALA A 326 -41.91 -6.11 31.30
N GLY A 327 -40.71 -5.53 31.47
CA GLY A 327 -39.57 -6.21 32.08
C GLY A 327 -38.21 -5.70 31.61
N LYS A 328 -37.19 -6.52 31.89
CA LYS A 328 -35.79 -6.26 31.56
C LYS A 328 -35.18 -7.43 30.79
N ALA A 329 -34.20 -7.14 29.93
CA ALA A 329 -33.29 -8.11 29.35
C ALA A 329 -31.87 -7.55 29.35
N SER A 330 -30.87 -8.41 29.41
CA SER A 330 -29.46 -8.02 29.37
C SER A 330 -28.64 -8.97 28.49
N VAL A 331 -27.55 -8.44 27.93
CA VAL A 331 -26.52 -9.22 27.24
C VAL A 331 -25.15 -8.64 27.57
N SER A 332 -24.15 -9.48 27.75
CA SER A 332 -22.75 -9.09 27.96
C SER A 332 -21.84 -9.65 26.86
N MET A 333 -20.71 -8.97 26.66
CA MET A 333 -19.70 -9.27 25.64
C MET A 333 -18.33 -8.77 26.13
N THR A 334 -17.26 -9.18 25.47
CA THR A 334 -15.90 -8.80 25.84
C THR A 334 -15.26 -7.97 24.73
N LEU A 335 -14.64 -6.85 25.11
CA LEU A 335 -13.72 -6.10 24.25
C LEU A 335 -12.27 -6.43 24.65
N THR A 336 -11.44 -6.78 23.68
CA THR A 336 -9.99 -6.93 23.87
C THR A 336 -9.25 -5.97 22.96
N VAL A 337 -8.62 -4.95 23.53
CA VAL A 337 -7.80 -3.98 22.77
C VAL A 337 -6.32 -4.30 22.96
N GLU A 338 -5.66 -4.73 21.90
CA GLU A 338 -4.22 -5.01 21.90
C GLU A 338 -3.43 -3.72 21.82
N ALA A 339 -2.61 -3.45 22.85
CA ALA A 339 -1.72 -2.30 22.85
C ALA A 339 -0.77 -2.37 21.65
N LYS A 340 -0.64 -1.25 20.94
CA LYS A 340 0.33 -1.16 19.85
C LYS A 340 1.71 -1.05 20.46
N GLU A 341 2.60 -1.97 20.11
CA GLU A 341 3.99 -1.89 20.58
C GLU A 341 4.62 -0.59 20.06
N ASP A 342 5.18 0.21 20.97
CA ASP A 342 5.88 1.46 20.61
C ASP A 342 7.30 1.16 20.10
N LEU A 343 7.37 0.70 18.86
CA LEU A 343 8.61 0.30 18.21
C LEU A 343 9.38 1.53 17.70
N VAL A 344 10.55 1.78 18.28
CA VAL A 344 11.43 2.88 17.87
C VAL A 344 12.62 2.31 17.12
N ARG A 345 12.77 2.67 15.84
CA ARG A 345 13.90 2.25 15.02
C ARG A 345 15.24 2.66 15.65
N PRO A 346 16.32 1.89 15.44
CA PRO A 346 17.61 2.24 15.98
C PRO A 346 18.09 3.58 15.41
N HIS A 347 18.76 4.37 16.23
CA HIS A 347 19.39 5.61 15.80
C HIS A 347 20.70 5.81 16.56
N PHE A 348 21.79 6.06 15.83
CA PHE A 348 23.07 6.42 16.43
C PHE A 348 23.05 7.85 16.97
N VAL A 349 23.04 7.99 18.29
CA VAL A 349 23.19 9.28 18.99
C VAL A 349 24.57 9.87 18.71
N GLU A 350 25.59 9.01 18.68
CA GLU A 350 26.95 9.36 18.31
C GLU A 350 27.38 8.53 17.10
N ARG A 351 27.53 9.20 15.96
CA ARG A 351 27.98 8.58 14.71
C ARG A 351 29.50 8.52 14.65
N LEU A 352 30.02 7.50 13.98
CA LEU A 352 31.45 7.37 13.74
C LEU A 352 31.98 8.52 12.89
N LYS A 353 33.21 8.94 13.19
CA LYS A 353 33.98 9.93 12.43
C LYS A 353 35.27 9.30 11.96
N ASN A 354 35.83 9.81 10.87
CA ASN A 354 37.12 9.33 10.38
C ASN A 354 38.21 9.59 11.41
N VAL A 355 39.14 8.64 11.55
CA VAL A 355 40.22 8.69 12.54
C VAL A 355 41.55 8.42 11.84
N SER A 356 42.58 9.22 12.15
CA SER A 356 43.97 8.91 11.84
C SER A 356 44.69 8.53 13.14
N VAL A 357 45.44 7.43 13.13
CA VAL A 357 46.12 6.88 14.30
C VAL A 357 47.53 6.41 13.91
N LYS A 358 48.53 6.61 14.77
CA LYS A 358 49.90 6.16 14.50
C LYS A 358 50.02 4.65 14.63
N GLU A 359 50.83 4.02 13.79
CA GLU A 359 51.16 2.59 13.91
C GLU A 359 51.66 2.25 15.33
N GLY A 360 51.22 1.12 15.88
CA GLY A 360 51.52 0.69 17.24
C GLY A 360 50.62 1.26 18.34
N SER A 361 49.72 2.21 18.04
CA SER A 361 48.84 2.82 19.03
C SER A 361 47.57 1.98 19.28
N ARG A 362 46.95 2.15 20.45
CA ARG A 362 45.63 1.57 20.75
C ARG A 362 44.52 2.41 20.11
N LEU A 363 43.62 1.75 19.37
CA LEU A 363 42.41 2.35 18.81
C LEU A 363 41.17 1.73 19.45
N GLU A 364 40.30 2.57 20.00
CA GLU A 364 39.01 2.16 20.56
C GLU A 364 37.90 2.94 19.88
N MET A 365 36.99 2.21 19.23
CA MET A 365 35.85 2.80 18.55
C MET A 365 34.56 2.36 19.26
N ALA A 366 33.90 3.32 19.89
CA ALA A 366 32.62 3.13 20.55
C ALA A 366 31.51 3.81 19.74
N VAL A 367 30.33 3.21 19.76
CA VAL A 367 29.11 3.80 19.21
C VAL A 367 28.00 3.63 20.22
N LYS A 368 27.10 4.62 20.27
CA LYS A 368 25.90 4.57 21.11
C LYS A 368 24.68 4.71 20.21
N ALA A 369 23.83 3.69 20.20
CA ALA A 369 22.54 3.73 19.53
C ALA A 369 21.40 3.62 20.55
N THR A 370 20.29 4.26 20.23
CA THR A 370 19.03 4.17 20.98
C THR A 370 17.96 3.55 20.10
N GLY A 371 16.97 2.91 20.69
CA GLY A 371 15.84 2.31 19.99
C GLY A 371 14.97 1.55 20.98
N ASN A 372 13.75 1.21 20.58
CA ASN A 372 12.84 0.36 21.34
C ASN A 372 12.43 -0.85 20.48
N PRO A 373 12.84 -2.07 20.84
CA PRO A 373 13.74 -2.44 21.94
C PRO A 373 15.17 -1.91 21.75
N ASN A 374 15.95 -1.95 22.82
CA ASN A 374 17.35 -1.52 22.78
C ASN A 374 18.11 -2.28 21.66
N PRO A 375 18.78 -1.57 20.73
CA PRO A 375 19.33 -2.20 19.54
C PRO A 375 20.65 -2.94 19.78
N ASP A 376 20.82 -4.04 19.06
CA ASP A 376 22.07 -4.78 18.99
C ASP A 376 23.05 -4.10 18.02
N ILE A 377 24.31 -3.96 18.42
CA ILE A 377 25.37 -3.36 17.60
C ILE A 377 26.24 -4.44 16.97
N VAL A 378 26.33 -4.41 15.64
CA VAL A 378 27.19 -5.31 14.86
C VAL A 378 28.24 -4.49 14.11
N TRP A 379 29.50 -4.86 14.26
CA TRP A 379 30.61 -4.23 13.53
C TRP A 379 31.01 -5.04 12.29
N LEU A 380 31.41 -4.34 11.23
CA LEU A 380 32.06 -4.92 10.06
C LEU A 380 33.34 -4.16 9.73
N LYS A 381 34.44 -4.89 9.50
CA LYS A 381 35.71 -4.39 8.93
C LYS A 381 35.72 -4.81 7.46
N ASN A 382 35.84 -3.90 6.50
CA ASN A 382 35.90 -4.26 5.07
C ASN A 382 34.80 -5.24 4.59
N ARG A 383 33.54 -5.03 5.03
CA ARG A 383 32.37 -5.89 4.74
C ARG A 383 32.40 -7.32 5.34
N THR A 384 33.34 -7.65 6.23
CA THR A 384 33.35 -8.92 6.99
C THR A 384 32.94 -8.68 8.45
N LYS A 385 32.11 -9.57 9.04
CA LYS A 385 31.48 -9.39 10.36
C LYS A 385 32.50 -9.51 11.51
N GLY A 386 32.36 -8.68 12.55
CA GLY A 386 33.17 -8.66 13.76
C GLY A 386 32.35 -8.38 15.04
N ALA A 387 33.05 -8.35 16.20
CA ALA A 387 32.48 -8.26 17.55
C ALA A 387 31.74 -6.94 17.87
N ALA A 388 30.95 -6.91 18.97
CA ALA A 388 30.04 -5.81 19.37
C ALA A 388 30.72 -4.47 19.73
N ALA A 389 32.03 -4.47 20.02
CA ALA A 389 32.86 -3.28 20.16
C ALA A 389 34.21 -3.56 19.50
N LEU A 390 34.69 -2.61 18.69
CA LEU A 390 35.99 -2.76 18.03
C LEU A 390 37.07 -2.07 18.86
N LYS A 391 37.92 -2.89 19.48
CA LYS A 391 39.15 -2.46 20.14
C LYS A 391 40.33 -3.09 19.42
N ILE A 392 41.26 -2.26 18.98
CA ILE A 392 42.53 -2.67 18.38
C ILE A 392 43.62 -2.25 19.36
N GLU A 393 44.30 -3.21 19.98
CA GLU A 393 45.30 -2.94 21.02
C GLU A 393 46.56 -2.26 20.45
N SER A 394 46.95 -2.63 19.25
CA SER A 394 48.09 -2.08 18.52
C SER A 394 47.76 -2.03 17.04
N THR A 395 47.60 -0.82 16.48
CA THR A 395 47.19 -0.61 15.09
C THR A 395 48.33 -0.91 14.13
N ALA A 396 48.07 -1.74 13.11
CA ALA A 396 49.00 -2.04 12.03
C ALA A 396 48.50 -1.47 10.69
N ARG A 397 49.34 -1.42 9.65
CA ARG A 397 48.94 -0.95 8.31
C ARG A 397 47.66 -1.62 7.77
N GLN A 398 47.44 -2.89 8.07
CA GLN A 398 46.25 -3.67 7.67
C GLN A 398 44.95 -3.29 8.40
N ASP A 399 45.03 -2.44 9.42
CA ASP A 399 43.88 -1.87 10.13
C ASP A 399 43.40 -0.58 9.46
N ALA A 400 44.15 -0.03 8.49
CA ALA A 400 43.67 1.05 7.64
C ALA A 400 42.55 0.53 6.73
N ALA A 401 41.31 0.82 7.08
CA ALA A 401 40.13 0.21 6.48
C ALA A 401 38.88 1.09 6.68
N TRP A 402 37.81 0.72 5.97
CA TRP A 402 36.47 1.21 6.29
C TRP A 402 35.84 0.31 7.35
N TYR A 403 35.38 0.94 8.41
CA TYR A 403 34.64 0.29 9.49
C TYR A 403 33.18 0.73 9.44
N THR A 404 32.29 -0.23 9.65
CA THR A 404 30.84 -0.02 9.66
C THR A 404 30.27 -0.56 10.96
N ALA A 405 29.48 0.25 11.67
CA ALA A 405 28.66 -0.22 12.78
C ALA A 405 27.19 -0.17 12.36
N THR A 406 26.46 -1.25 12.60
CA THR A 406 25.03 -1.39 12.29
C THR A 406 24.27 -1.64 13.59
N ALA A 407 23.32 -0.78 13.91
CA ALA A 407 22.39 -0.96 15.03
C ALA A 407 21.11 -1.61 14.50
N ILE A 408 20.63 -2.69 15.12
CA ILE A 408 19.49 -3.48 14.63
C ILE A 408 18.54 -3.76 15.80
N ASN A 409 17.24 -3.58 15.58
CA ASN A 409 16.19 -4.08 16.46
C ASN A 409 14.97 -4.53 15.63
N LYS A 410 13.88 -4.98 16.28
CA LYS A 410 12.65 -5.37 15.57
C LYS A 410 11.99 -4.25 14.76
N ALA A 411 12.26 -2.99 15.09
CA ALA A 411 11.71 -1.82 14.41
C ALA A 411 12.52 -1.40 13.17
N GLY A 412 13.74 -1.92 12.99
CA GLY A 412 14.56 -1.66 11.81
C GLY A 412 16.06 -1.63 12.10
N ARG A 413 16.80 -0.88 11.27
CA ARG A 413 18.26 -0.75 11.38
C ARG A 413 18.74 0.68 11.07
N ASP A 414 19.86 1.08 11.70
CA ASP A 414 20.66 2.26 11.31
C ASP A 414 22.12 1.83 11.13
N THR A 415 22.87 2.56 10.33
CA THR A 415 24.26 2.23 9.99
C THR A 415 25.12 3.49 10.00
N THR A 416 26.29 3.40 10.62
CA THR A 416 27.31 4.45 10.61
C THR A 416 28.66 3.89 10.15
N ARG A 417 29.47 4.71 9.48
CA ARG A 417 30.74 4.30 8.87
C ARG A 417 31.82 5.34 9.11
N CYS A 418 33.05 4.88 9.21
CA CYS A 418 34.22 5.74 9.15
C CYS A 418 35.41 5.06 8.49
N LYS A 419 36.34 5.90 8.03
CA LYS A 419 37.64 5.48 7.53
C LYS A 419 38.67 5.63 8.66
N VAL A 420 39.42 4.56 8.91
CA VAL A 420 40.60 4.59 9.77
C VAL A 420 41.83 4.67 8.88
N ASN A 421 42.70 5.64 9.13
CA ASN A 421 44.00 5.77 8.50
C ASN A 421 45.08 5.43 9.54
N VAL A 422 46.07 4.62 9.16
CA VAL A 422 47.22 4.31 10.01
C VAL A 422 48.44 5.04 9.47
N GLU A 423 48.97 5.96 10.26
CA GLU A 423 50.13 6.79 9.90
C GLU A 423 51.43 6.12 10.36
N VAL A 424 52.41 6.07 9.47
CA VAL A 424 53.75 5.52 9.74
C VAL A 424 54.72 6.68 9.77
N GLU A 425 55.39 6.93 10.89
CA GLU A 425 56.51 7.86 10.93
C GLU A 425 57.65 7.28 10.07
N HIS A 426 57.95 7.93 8.95
CA HIS A 426 59.21 7.72 8.25
C HIS A 426 60.23 8.68 8.86
N ALA A 427 61.33 8.14 9.39
CA ALA A 427 62.50 8.95 9.69
C ALA A 427 62.99 9.56 8.38
N GLU A 428 63.16 10.89 8.35
CA GLU A 428 63.85 11.54 7.23
C GLU A 428 65.22 10.87 7.05
N PRO A 429 65.60 10.45 5.83
CA PRO A 429 66.93 9.92 5.60
C PRO A 429 67.94 10.99 5.98
N GLU A 430 68.94 10.64 6.80
CA GLU A 430 70.01 11.56 7.18
C GLU A 430 70.59 12.21 5.91
N PRO A 431 70.73 13.55 5.86
CA PRO A 431 71.29 14.19 4.69
C PRO A 431 72.70 13.65 4.44
N GLU A 432 72.96 13.19 3.22
CA GLU A 432 74.27 12.66 2.83
C GLU A 432 75.36 13.65 3.24
N ARG A 433 76.38 13.14 3.95
CA ARG A 433 77.54 13.94 4.37
C ARG A 433 78.15 14.59 3.14
N ARG A 434 77.94 15.90 2.99
CA ARG A 434 78.60 16.68 1.94
C ARG A 434 80.10 16.65 2.18
N LEU A 435 80.83 16.02 1.25
CA LEU A 435 82.28 16.08 1.22
C LEU A 435 82.71 17.54 1.03
N ILE A 436 83.21 18.18 2.08
CA ILE A 436 83.79 19.52 1.99
C ILE A 436 85.18 19.36 1.37
N ILE A 437 85.29 19.61 0.07
CA ILE A 437 86.60 19.70 -0.61
C ILE A 437 87.22 21.06 -0.23
N PRO A 438 88.34 21.11 0.51
CA PRO A 438 89.04 22.37 0.76
C PRO A 438 89.50 22.93 -0.59
N LYS A 439 89.18 24.20 -0.85
CA LYS A 439 89.44 24.87 -2.13
C LYS A 439 90.91 24.70 -2.55
N GLY A 440 91.11 24.05 -3.70
CA GLY A 440 92.41 23.96 -4.35
C GLY A 440 92.53 22.78 -5.30
N THR A 441 91.67 22.70 -6.32
CA THR A 441 91.84 21.70 -7.38
C THR A 441 91.61 22.32 -8.76
N TYR A 442 92.64 22.21 -9.59
CA TYR A 442 92.75 22.73 -10.95
C TYR A 442 91.59 22.23 -11.83
N LYS A 443 91.02 23.11 -12.65
CA LYS A 443 90.09 22.73 -13.72
C LYS A 443 90.85 21.90 -14.77
N ALA A 444 90.46 20.65 -14.96
CA ALA A 444 90.90 19.86 -16.11
C ALA A 444 90.37 20.50 -17.41
N LYS A 445 91.19 20.56 -18.46
CA LYS A 445 90.78 21.06 -19.78
C LYS A 445 89.66 20.18 -20.34
N GLU A 446 88.60 20.81 -20.84
CA GLU A 446 87.52 20.15 -21.57
C GLU A 446 88.10 19.43 -22.81
N ILE A 447 87.85 18.13 -22.88
CA ILE A 447 88.09 17.32 -24.09
C ILE A 447 86.75 17.25 -24.80
N ALA A 448 86.70 17.72 -26.05
CA ALA A 448 85.50 17.65 -26.89
C ALA A 448 85.10 16.18 -27.14
N ALA A 449 83.80 15.91 -27.20
CA ALA A 449 83.26 14.58 -27.47
C ALA A 449 83.65 14.11 -28.89
N PRO A 450 84.04 12.84 -29.08
CA PRO A 450 84.34 12.31 -30.41
C PRO A 450 83.06 12.27 -31.28
N GLU A 451 83.22 12.57 -32.57
CA GLU A 451 82.14 12.54 -33.56
C GLU A 451 81.60 11.12 -33.77
N LEU A 452 80.28 10.98 -33.87
CA LEU A 452 79.57 9.72 -34.08
C LEU A 452 79.69 9.28 -35.56
N GLU A 453 80.34 8.15 -35.82
CA GLU A 453 80.31 7.50 -37.14
C GLU A 453 78.94 6.82 -37.39
N PRO A 454 78.31 7.00 -38.57
CA PRO A 454 77.05 6.34 -38.90
C PRO A 454 77.23 4.86 -39.23
N LEU A 455 76.64 4.01 -38.39
CA LEU A 455 76.61 2.56 -38.56
C LEU A 455 75.72 2.18 -39.77
N HIS A 456 76.31 1.60 -40.83
CA HIS A 456 75.56 1.07 -41.97
C HIS A 456 75.10 -0.37 -41.68
N LEU A 457 73.79 -0.57 -41.49
CA LEU A 457 73.17 -1.89 -41.44
C LEU A 457 73.08 -2.49 -42.85
N ARG A 458 73.87 -3.53 -43.14
CA ARG A 458 73.70 -4.37 -44.33
C ARG A 458 72.54 -5.34 -44.11
N TYR A 459 71.52 -5.29 -44.97
CA TYR A 459 70.51 -6.33 -45.08
C TYR A 459 71.16 -7.63 -45.58
N GLY A 460 71.21 -8.64 -44.73
CA GLY A 460 71.50 -10.02 -45.12
C GLY A 460 70.22 -10.66 -45.67
N GLN A 461 70.23 -10.97 -46.95
CA GLN A 461 69.21 -11.71 -47.67
C GLN A 461 69.47 -13.21 -47.44
N GLU A 462 68.60 -13.90 -46.72
CA GLU A 462 68.52 -15.37 -46.79
C GLU A 462 67.10 -15.80 -47.13
N GLN A 463 67.06 -16.79 -48.02
CA GLN A 463 66.00 -17.21 -48.90
C GLN A 463 65.58 -18.63 -48.49
N TRP A 464 64.26 -18.83 -48.30
CA TRP A 464 63.46 -20.07 -48.44
C TRP A 464 63.80 -21.24 -47.48
N GLU A 465 62.90 -22.16 -47.09
CA GLU A 465 61.84 -22.84 -47.84
C GLU A 465 60.58 -23.17 -47.02
N GLU A 466 59.53 -23.36 -47.82
CA GLU A 466 58.15 -23.75 -47.59
C GLU A 466 58.05 -25.28 -47.44
N GLY A 467 57.41 -25.79 -46.38
CA GLY A 467 57.13 -27.23 -46.26
C GLY A 467 56.87 -27.70 -44.82
N ASP A 468 55.62 -27.60 -44.38
CA ASP A 468 54.85 -28.73 -43.83
C ASP A 468 53.51 -28.19 -43.29
N LEU A 469 52.47 -28.49 -44.06
CA LEU A 469 51.05 -28.23 -43.79
C LEU A 469 50.46 -29.33 -42.90
#